data_AF-A0ABC9HC16-F1
#
_entry.id   AF-A0ABC9HC16-F1
#
_cell.length_a   1.000
_cell.length_b   1.000
_cell.length_c   1.000
_cell.angle_alpha   90.00
_cell.angle_beta   90.00
_cell.angle_gamma   90.00
#
_symmetry.space_group_name_H-M   'P 1'
#
loop_
_entity.id
_entity.type
_entity.pdbx_description
1 polymer ?
#
loop_
_entity_poly.entity_id
_entity_poly.type
_entity_poly.pdbx_seq_one_letter_code
_entity_poly.pdbx_strand_id
1 'polypeptide(L)'
;MAAAAHSLLHPPAARKAPTPTPHSPPSPSPFLRLPSAACPRHPHRLRSTSPSAAAADLTAFPNPSDIFPPIDVDAATEVELRENGFRSTRRTKLVCTVGPATSSPAQLEALAVGGMNVARINMCHGDREWHRAVIREVRRLNEEKGYAVAVMMDTEGSEIHMGDLGGAASAKAEDGEVWTFSVRAFELPLPERTINVNYDGFAEDVRVGDELLVDGGMARFEVIEKLGPDVKCRCTDPGLLLPRANLTFWRDGSIVRERNAMLPTISSKDWLDIDFGIAEGVDFIAVSFVKSAEVIKHLKSYITAKSRGSDIAVIAKIESIDSLKNLHEIIRASDGAMVARGDMGAQVPLEQVPSIQQKIVQLCRQLNKPVIVASQLLESMIEYPTPTRAEVADVSEAVRQRADALMLSGESAMGRYPEKALSVLRSVSLRIEKWWREEKRHEALELQGVSSSFSDKVSEEICNSAAKMANGLGADAVFVYTKTGHMASLLSRCRPDCPVFAFTTSTSVRRRLNLQWGLIPFRLSFSDDMDSNLNRTFSLLKARGMIQSGDLVIAICDMLQSIQVMNVP
;
A
#
# COMPACT_ATOMS: atom_id res chain seq x y z
N MET A 1 -26.81 34.85 58.59
CA MET A 1 -26.95 36.31 58.36
C MET A 1 -26.75 36.53 56.87
N ALA A 2 -27.82 36.44 56.10
CA ALA A 2 -28.72 37.54 55.71
C ALA A 2 -28.17 38.21 54.43
N ALA A 3 -28.68 37.83 53.24
CA ALA A 3 -29.92 38.34 52.59
C ALA A 3 -29.60 39.60 51.75
N ALA A 4 -30.15 39.89 50.57
CA ALA A 4 -31.34 39.45 49.82
C ALA A 4 -31.08 39.79 48.32
N ALA A 5 -31.53 39.03 47.31
CA ALA A 5 -32.88 39.03 46.69
C ALA A 5 -33.24 40.37 45.99
N HIS A 6 -33.93 40.47 44.83
CA HIS A 6 -34.83 39.58 44.10
C HIS A 6 -35.20 40.24 42.75
N SER A 7 -35.73 39.43 41.81
CA SER A 7 -36.84 39.74 40.85
C SER A 7 -36.52 40.30 39.45
N LEU A 8 -37.16 39.94 38.31
CA LEU A 8 -38.04 38.87 37.78
C LEU A 8 -38.81 39.49 36.56
N LEU A 9 -39.29 38.64 35.62
CA LEU A 9 -40.32 38.87 34.56
C LEU A 9 -39.86 39.56 33.25
N HIS A 10 -40.29 39.21 32.03
CA HIS A 10 -40.92 38.06 31.35
C HIS A 10 -40.80 38.38 29.81
N PRO A 11 -40.99 37.42 28.88
CA PRO A 11 -40.69 37.55 27.44
C PRO A 11 -41.91 38.00 26.61
N PRO A 12 -41.74 38.37 25.32
CA PRO A 12 -42.86 38.42 24.37
C PRO A 12 -42.90 37.21 23.43
N ALA A 13 -44.13 36.82 23.09
CA ALA A 13 -44.52 35.61 22.38
C ALA A 13 -44.69 35.81 20.85
N ALA A 14 -44.51 34.68 20.15
CA ALA A 14 -45.28 34.13 19.02
C ALA A 14 -45.34 34.85 17.65
N ARG A 15 -44.85 34.13 16.62
CA ARG A 15 -45.53 33.96 15.32
C ARG A 15 -45.48 32.50 14.86
N LYS A 16 -46.67 31.98 14.50
CA LYS A 16 -47.03 30.64 13.97
C LYS A 16 -46.58 30.49 12.50
N ALA A 17 -45.90 29.42 12.09
CA ALA A 17 -46.38 28.16 11.44
C ALA A 17 -45.57 27.96 10.11
N PRO A 18 -45.52 26.78 9.45
CA PRO A 18 -46.17 25.49 9.75
C PRO A 18 -45.22 24.26 9.83
N THR A 19 -45.82 23.16 10.29
CA THR A 19 -45.36 21.78 10.45
C THR A 19 -44.80 21.10 9.19
N PRO A 20 -43.76 20.24 9.28
CA PRO A 20 -43.42 19.31 8.21
C PRO A 20 -44.24 18.01 8.33
N THR A 21 -44.92 17.64 7.25
CA THR A 21 -45.58 16.33 7.08
C THR A 21 -44.56 15.23 6.78
N PRO A 22 -44.80 13.99 7.21
CA PRO A 22 -43.90 12.87 6.93
C PRO A 22 -44.15 12.32 5.52
N HIS A 23 -43.13 12.36 4.65
CA HIS A 23 -43.18 11.71 3.35
C HIS A 23 -43.01 10.19 3.51
N SER A 24 -44.10 9.46 3.27
CA SER A 24 -44.11 8.02 2.99
C SER A 24 -43.90 7.79 1.48
N PRO A 25 -43.36 6.62 1.06
CA PRO A 25 -42.85 6.41 -0.29
C PRO A 25 -43.97 6.09 -1.30
N PRO A 26 -43.77 6.30 -2.61
CA PRO A 26 -44.75 5.88 -3.60
C PRO A 26 -44.62 4.38 -3.88
N SER A 27 -45.73 3.65 -3.69
CA SER A 27 -45.97 2.31 -4.22
C SER A 27 -46.40 2.37 -5.70
N PRO A 28 -46.28 1.27 -6.47
CA PRO A 28 -46.13 1.29 -7.92
C PRO A 28 -47.48 1.26 -8.66
N SER A 29 -47.54 1.92 -9.81
CA SER A 29 -48.62 1.76 -10.79
C SER A 29 -48.30 0.65 -11.82
N PRO A 30 -49.32 0.04 -12.43
CA PRO A 30 -49.24 -1.26 -13.11
C PRO A 30 -49.26 -1.15 -14.65
N PHE A 31 -49.08 -2.32 -15.32
CA PHE A 31 -49.19 -2.58 -16.78
C PHE A 31 -47.96 -2.16 -17.61
N LEU A 32 -47.35 -2.97 -18.48
CA LEU A 32 -47.82 -4.13 -19.26
C LEU A 32 -46.80 -5.29 -19.27
N ARG A 33 -47.29 -6.51 -19.05
CA ARG A 33 -46.65 -7.75 -19.52
C ARG A 33 -47.09 -7.99 -20.97
N LEU A 34 -46.12 -8.18 -21.87
CA LEU A 34 -46.35 -8.85 -23.15
C LEU A 34 -45.84 -10.31 -23.04
N PRO A 35 -46.56 -11.29 -23.61
CA PRO A 35 -46.34 -12.69 -23.33
C PRO A 35 -45.22 -13.32 -24.17
N SER A 36 -44.55 -14.26 -23.52
CA SER A 36 -43.69 -15.33 -24.06
C SER A 36 -44.28 -15.97 -25.33
N ALA A 37 -43.50 -15.93 -26.42
CA ALA A 37 -43.67 -16.83 -27.55
C ALA A 37 -42.73 -18.03 -27.36
N ALA A 38 -43.29 -19.10 -26.78
CA ALA A 38 -42.74 -20.44 -26.89
C ALA A 38 -43.27 -21.09 -28.16
N CYS A 39 -42.39 -21.72 -28.95
CA CYS A 39 -42.74 -22.71 -29.97
C CYS A 39 -41.50 -23.51 -30.41
N PRO A 40 -41.65 -24.72 -30.95
CA PRO A 40 -41.43 -25.93 -30.16
C PRO A 40 -40.33 -26.85 -30.72
N ARG A 41 -39.84 -27.74 -29.85
CA ARG A 41 -39.08 -28.93 -30.23
C ARG A 41 -40.00 -29.93 -30.93
N HIS A 42 -39.58 -30.44 -32.09
CA HIS A 42 -39.93 -31.80 -32.51
C HIS A 42 -38.71 -32.53 -33.10
N PRO A 43 -38.59 -33.85 -32.86
CA PRO A 43 -37.42 -34.63 -33.20
C PRO A 43 -37.60 -35.39 -34.53
N HIS A 44 -36.54 -35.50 -35.32
CA HIS A 44 -36.46 -36.54 -36.33
C HIS A 44 -35.17 -37.34 -36.17
N ARG A 45 -35.34 -38.60 -35.72
CA ARG A 45 -34.41 -39.70 -35.95
C ARG A 45 -34.46 -40.06 -37.43
N LEU A 46 -33.30 -40.18 -38.08
CA LEU A 46 -33.09 -41.16 -39.15
C LEU A 46 -31.68 -41.75 -39.04
N ARG A 47 -31.63 -43.05 -39.35
CA ARG A 47 -30.59 -44.05 -39.08
C ARG A 47 -29.54 -44.09 -40.19
N SER A 48 -28.32 -44.47 -39.79
CA SER A 48 -27.32 -45.30 -40.50
C SER A 48 -26.92 -44.95 -41.94
N THR A 49 -25.62 -44.79 -42.17
CA THR A 49 -24.73 -45.85 -42.69
C THR A 49 -23.30 -45.30 -42.82
N SER A 50 -22.34 -46.00 -42.22
CA SER A 50 -20.92 -45.89 -42.53
C SER A 50 -20.61 -46.57 -43.88
N PRO A 51 -19.62 -46.06 -44.62
CA PRO A 51 -18.60 -46.97 -45.13
C PRO A 51 -17.18 -46.49 -44.83
N SER A 52 -16.35 -47.48 -44.54
CA SER A 52 -14.89 -47.44 -44.39
C SER A 52 -14.19 -46.93 -45.65
N ALA A 53 -13.21 -46.03 -45.49
CA ALA A 53 -12.07 -45.92 -46.39
C ALA A 53 -10.88 -45.29 -45.64
N ALA A 54 -9.70 -45.84 -45.89
CA ALA A 54 -8.45 -45.56 -45.20
C ALA A 54 -7.71 -44.32 -45.73
N ALA A 55 -6.79 -43.84 -44.87
CA ALA A 55 -5.53 -43.17 -45.15
C ALA A 55 -5.48 -41.62 -45.26
N ALA A 56 -4.44 -41.11 -44.58
CA ALA A 56 -3.66 -39.88 -44.77
C ALA A 56 -3.82 -38.78 -43.70
N ASP A 57 -2.68 -38.53 -43.05
CA ASP A 57 -2.34 -37.39 -42.19
C ASP A 57 -2.91 -36.06 -42.67
N LEU A 58 -3.55 -35.34 -41.76
CA LEU A 58 -3.62 -33.88 -41.79
C LEU A 58 -3.46 -33.35 -40.35
N THR A 59 -2.21 -33.01 -40.05
CA THR A 59 -1.78 -31.86 -39.24
C THR A 59 -2.64 -31.55 -38.00
N ALA A 60 -2.07 -31.85 -36.82
CA ALA A 60 -2.44 -31.19 -35.59
C ALA A 60 -2.51 -29.67 -35.82
N PHE A 61 -3.71 -29.10 -35.67
CA PHE A 61 -3.85 -27.65 -35.60
C PHE A 61 -2.98 -27.17 -34.43
N PRO A 62 -2.14 -26.14 -34.60
CA PRO A 62 -1.43 -25.54 -33.48
C PRO A 62 -2.47 -25.09 -32.45
N ASN A 63 -2.18 -25.29 -31.16
CA ASN A 63 -2.98 -24.64 -30.14
C ASN A 63 -2.93 -23.12 -30.40
N PRO A 64 -4.01 -22.35 -30.15
CA PRO A 64 -3.99 -20.90 -30.33
C PRO A 64 -2.90 -20.18 -29.50
N SER A 65 -2.30 -20.88 -28.52
CA SER A 65 -1.12 -20.45 -27.78
C SER A 65 0.16 -20.33 -28.62
N ASP A 66 0.23 -20.99 -29.78
CA ASP A 66 1.46 -21.12 -30.56
C ASP A 66 1.59 -20.07 -31.69
N ILE A 67 0.54 -19.27 -31.91
CA ILE A 67 0.47 -18.32 -33.04
C ILE A 67 0.83 -16.89 -32.62
N PHE A 68 0.76 -16.55 -31.33
CA PHE A 68 1.00 -15.20 -30.83
C PHE A 68 2.01 -15.19 -29.68
N PRO A 69 2.96 -14.23 -29.65
CA PRO A 69 3.85 -14.09 -28.49
C PRO A 69 3.03 -13.94 -27.21
N PRO A 70 3.45 -14.59 -26.10
CA PRO A 70 2.65 -14.71 -24.89
C PRO A 70 2.33 -13.35 -24.27
N ILE A 71 1.13 -13.23 -23.73
CA ILE A 71 0.77 -12.15 -22.80
C ILE A 71 0.98 -12.67 -21.37
N ASP A 72 1.75 -11.94 -20.58
CA ASP A 72 2.00 -12.31 -19.19
C ASP A 72 1.11 -11.46 -18.29
N VAL A 73 0.26 -12.10 -17.51
CA VAL A 73 -0.59 -11.47 -16.48
C VAL A 73 -0.39 -12.22 -15.18
N ASP A 74 -0.54 -11.52 -14.06
CA ASP A 74 -0.47 -12.14 -12.75
C ASP A 74 -1.52 -13.26 -12.62
N ALA A 75 -1.08 -14.47 -12.24
CA ALA A 75 -1.93 -15.65 -12.24
C ALA A 75 -3.15 -15.53 -11.31
N ALA A 76 -2.99 -14.93 -10.12
CA ALA A 76 -4.11 -14.71 -9.22
C ALA A 76 -5.12 -13.71 -9.82
N THR A 77 -4.62 -12.67 -10.48
CA THR A 77 -5.45 -11.66 -11.15
C THR A 77 -6.19 -12.23 -12.37
N GLU A 78 -5.56 -13.12 -13.14
CA GLU A 78 -6.21 -13.81 -14.26
C GLU A 78 -7.42 -14.63 -13.78
N VAL A 79 -7.25 -15.37 -12.68
CA VAL A 79 -8.35 -16.13 -12.05
C VAL A 79 -9.46 -15.18 -11.58
N GLU A 80 -9.11 -14.10 -10.88
CA GLU A 80 -10.11 -13.12 -10.42
C GLU A 80 -10.94 -12.53 -11.57
N LEU A 81 -10.28 -12.14 -12.67
CA LEU A 81 -10.95 -11.56 -13.84
C LEU A 81 -11.86 -12.58 -14.53
N ARG A 82 -11.41 -13.83 -14.68
CA ARG A 82 -12.19 -14.89 -15.33
C ARG A 82 -13.43 -15.28 -14.54
N GLU A 83 -13.31 -15.38 -13.22
CA GLU A 83 -14.41 -15.83 -12.37
C GLU A 83 -15.42 -14.73 -12.07
N ASN A 84 -14.95 -13.49 -11.92
CA ASN A 84 -15.76 -12.43 -11.34
C ASN A 84 -15.92 -11.19 -12.25
N GLY A 85 -15.23 -11.12 -13.40
CA GLY A 85 -15.28 -9.98 -14.35
C GLY A 85 -14.51 -8.73 -13.89
N PHE A 86 -14.61 -7.63 -14.65
CA PHE A 86 -13.81 -6.41 -14.41
C PHE A 86 -14.09 -5.68 -13.09
N ARG A 87 -15.35 -5.68 -12.63
CA ARG A 87 -15.81 -4.82 -11.53
C ARG A 87 -15.62 -5.44 -10.14
N SER A 88 -15.13 -6.66 -10.08
CA SER A 88 -14.91 -7.42 -8.84
C SER A 88 -13.43 -7.55 -8.47
N THR A 89 -12.52 -7.13 -9.35
CA THR A 89 -11.09 -7.07 -9.02
C THR A 89 -10.81 -5.97 -8.01
N ARG A 90 -9.89 -6.25 -7.10
CA ARG A 90 -9.44 -5.29 -6.07
C ARG A 90 -8.60 -4.19 -6.69
N ARG A 91 -8.75 -2.94 -6.23
CA ARG A 91 -7.96 -1.80 -6.70
C ARG A 91 -6.81 -1.45 -5.75
N THR A 92 -7.07 -1.36 -4.44
CA THR A 92 -6.07 -1.10 -3.40
C THR A 92 -5.11 -2.27 -3.28
N LYS A 93 -3.80 -2.03 -3.40
CA LYS A 93 -2.70 -3.00 -3.41
C LYS A 93 -2.38 -3.55 -2.01
N LEU A 94 -1.76 -4.72 -1.95
CA LEU A 94 -1.43 -5.40 -0.70
C LEU A 94 0.07 -5.65 -0.62
N VAL A 95 0.70 -5.12 0.42
CA VAL A 95 2.12 -5.33 0.75
C VAL A 95 2.17 -6.29 1.94
N CYS A 96 2.98 -7.35 1.85
CA CYS A 96 3.22 -8.25 2.98
C CYS A 96 4.69 -8.22 3.35
N THR A 97 5.00 -8.03 4.63
CA THR A 97 6.33 -8.24 5.16
C THR A 97 6.63 -9.74 5.22
N VAL A 98 7.71 -10.17 4.57
CA VAL A 98 8.18 -11.55 4.63
C VAL A 98 9.01 -11.73 5.89
N GLY A 99 8.73 -12.80 6.63
CA GLY A 99 9.48 -13.16 7.83
C GLY A 99 9.50 -14.67 8.06
N PRO A 100 9.88 -15.12 9.26
CA PRO A 100 9.96 -16.54 9.58
C PRO A 100 8.67 -17.31 9.29
N ALA A 101 7.49 -16.71 9.50
CA ALA A 101 6.21 -17.36 9.24
C ALA A 101 5.91 -17.55 7.74
N THR A 102 6.53 -16.76 6.86
CA THR A 102 6.12 -16.63 5.46
C THR A 102 7.25 -16.78 4.44
N SER A 103 8.46 -17.13 4.86
CA SER A 103 9.65 -17.21 3.99
C SER A 103 9.82 -18.52 3.22
N SER A 104 9.06 -19.57 3.55
CA SER A 104 9.12 -20.82 2.78
C SER A 104 8.48 -20.66 1.39
N PRO A 105 8.93 -21.42 0.36
CA PRO A 105 8.33 -21.41 -0.98
C PRO A 105 6.81 -21.53 -1.00
N ALA A 106 6.26 -22.48 -0.22
CA ALA A 106 4.83 -22.73 -0.16
C ALA A 106 4.06 -21.56 0.48
N GLN A 107 4.64 -20.91 1.50
CA GLN A 107 4.01 -19.76 2.16
C GLN A 107 4.07 -18.50 1.29
N LEU A 108 5.20 -18.24 0.62
CA LEU A 108 5.30 -17.14 -0.35
C LEU A 108 4.30 -17.29 -1.49
N GLU A 109 4.14 -18.51 -2.00
CA GLU A 109 3.11 -18.82 -2.99
C GLU A 109 1.70 -18.61 -2.43
N ALA A 110 1.42 -19.06 -1.20
CA ALA A 110 0.12 -18.86 -0.58
C ALA A 110 -0.22 -17.36 -0.44
N LEU A 111 0.75 -16.51 -0.08
CA LEU A 111 0.58 -15.06 -0.09
C LEU A 111 0.34 -14.51 -1.50
N ALA A 112 1.07 -14.99 -2.52
CA ALA A 112 0.88 -14.58 -3.92
C ALA A 112 -0.53 -14.95 -4.42
N VAL A 113 -0.99 -16.19 -4.17
CA VAL A 113 -2.37 -16.65 -4.45
C VAL A 113 -3.40 -15.80 -3.69
N GLY A 114 -3.10 -15.45 -2.43
CA GLY A 114 -3.92 -14.58 -1.60
C GLY A 114 -4.08 -13.16 -2.16
N GLY A 115 -3.21 -12.74 -3.08
CA GLY A 115 -3.23 -11.46 -3.77
C GLY A 115 -2.15 -10.47 -3.32
N MET A 116 -1.07 -10.94 -2.68
CA MET A 116 0.09 -10.11 -2.37
C MET A 116 0.65 -9.47 -3.66
N ASN A 117 0.79 -8.14 -3.65
CA ASN A 117 1.36 -7.40 -4.78
C ASN A 117 2.85 -7.08 -4.58
N VAL A 118 3.25 -6.85 -3.32
CA VAL A 118 4.63 -6.50 -2.96
C VAL A 118 5.06 -7.32 -1.75
N ALA A 119 6.20 -7.99 -1.86
CA ALA A 119 6.91 -8.62 -0.75
C ALA A 119 7.89 -7.62 -0.15
N ARG A 120 7.67 -7.20 1.10
CA ARG A 120 8.58 -6.34 1.85
C ARG A 120 9.59 -7.20 2.61
N ILE A 121 10.87 -6.88 2.48
CA ILE A 121 11.95 -7.41 3.31
C ILE A 121 12.43 -6.30 4.25
N ASN A 122 12.46 -6.59 5.56
CA ASN A 122 12.81 -5.60 6.58
C ASN A 122 14.27 -5.78 7.01
N MET A 123 15.13 -4.80 6.74
CA MET A 123 16.58 -4.88 7.01
C MET A 123 16.95 -4.69 8.48
N CYS A 124 15.99 -4.38 9.38
CA CYS A 124 16.21 -4.42 10.83
C CYS A 124 16.43 -5.85 11.36
N HIS A 125 16.01 -6.86 10.59
CA HIS A 125 16.06 -8.27 10.97
C HIS A 125 16.64 -9.13 9.84
N GLY A 126 17.19 -10.28 10.21
CA GLY A 126 17.81 -11.20 9.25
C GLY A 126 19.14 -10.66 8.70
N ASP A 127 19.90 -11.56 8.10
CA ASP A 127 21.11 -11.20 7.35
C ASP A 127 20.82 -11.13 5.84
N ARG A 128 21.79 -10.60 5.09
CA ARG A 128 21.66 -10.43 3.64
C ARG A 128 21.53 -11.74 2.88
N GLU A 129 22.05 -12.85 3.41
CA GLU A 129 21.94 -14.15 2.74
C GLU A 129 20.51 -14.71 2.85
N TRP A 130 19.89 -14.56 4.02
CA TRP A 130 18.48 -14.88 4.20
C TRP A 130 17.60 -14.02 3.28
N HIS A 131 17.83 -12.71 3.24
CA HIS A 131 17.09 -11.81 2.34
C HIS A 131 17.27 -12.18 0.87
N ARG A 132 18.49 -12.54 0.46
CA ARG A 132 18.78 -13.02 -0.91
C ARG A 132 17.99 -14.27 -1.25
N ALA A 133 17.88 -15.23 -0.33
CA ALA A 133 17.09 -16.44 -0.52
C ALA A 133 15.60 -16.11 -0.76
N VAL A 134 15.05 -15.19 0.04
CA VAL A 134 13.66 -14.71 -0.13
C VAL A 134 13.47 -14.02 -1.48
N ILE A 135 14.37 -13.12 -1.87
CA ILE A 135 14.28 -12.41 -3.15
C ILE A 135 14.28 -13.41 -4.31
N ARG A 136 15.22 -14.37 -4.31
CA ARG A 136 15.32 -15.41 -5.35
C ARG A 136 14.04 -16.24 -5.44
N GLU A 137 13.45 -16.61 -4.31
CA GLU A 137 12.22 -17.38 -4.30
C GLU A 137 11.04 -16.58 -4.88
N VAL A 138 10.91 -15.28 -4.54
CA VAL A 138 9.92 -14.39 -5.16
C VAL A 138 10.14 -14.27 -6.67
N ARG A 139 11.40 -14.17 -7.14
CA ARG A 139 11.71 -14.16 -8.58
C ARG A 139 11.32 -15.47 -9.26
N ARG A 140 11.65 -16.60 -8.63
CA ARG A 140 11.28 -17.94 -9.10
C ARG A 140 9.76 -18.10 -9.22
N LEU A 141 8.99 -17.64 -8.23
CA LEU A 141 7.53 -17.65 -8.28
C LEU A 141 6.98 -16.84 -9.46
N ASN A 142 7.55 -15.66 -9.72
CA ASN A 142 7.14 -14.84 -10.87
C ASN A 142 7.44 -15.52 -12.22
N GLU A 143 8.59 -16.17 -12.34
CA GLU A 143 9.04 -16.80 -13.59
C GLU A 143 8.32 -18.12 -13.86
N GLU A 144 8.22 -19.00 -12.87
CA GLU A 144 7.67 -20.35 -13.04
C GLU A 144 6.14 -20.40 -12.97
N LYS A 145 5.53 -19.52 -12.17
CA LYS A 145 4.08 -19.56 -11.90
C LYS A 145 3.31 -18.35 -12.46
N GLY A 146 4.00 -17.43 -13.12
CA GLY A 146 3.38 -16.30 -13.81
C GLY A 146 2.93 -15.15 -12.92
N TYR A 147 3.26 -15.16 -11.63
CA TYR A 147 3.00 -14.04 -10.72
C TYR A 147 3.79 -12.78 -11.11
N ALA A 148 3.42 -11.64 -10.52
CA ALA A 148 4.13 -10.37 -10.72
C ALA A 148 4.46 -9.65 -9.40
N VAL A 149 4.81 -10.40 -8.36
CA VAL A 149 5.14 -9.84 -7.04
C VAL A 149 6.41 -8.99 -7.13
N ALA A 150 6.29 -7.74 -6.71
CA ALA A 150 7.44 -6.83 -6.58
C ALA A 150 8.14 -7.05 -5.23
N VAL A 151 9.41 -6.70 -5.15
CA VAL A 151 10.20 -6.75 -3.91
C VAL A 151 10.51 -5.33 -3.44
N MET A 152 10.19 -5.05 -2.18
CA MET A 152 10.52 -3.81 -1.49
C MET A 152 11.52 -4.08 -0.37
N MET A 153 12.69 -3.46 -0.42
CA MET A 153 13.63 -3.44 0.69
C MET A 153 13.34 -2.25 1.60
N ASP A 154 13.18 -2.47 2.89
CA ASP A 154 12.97 -1.42 3.89
C ASP A 154 14.23 -1.27 4.76
N THR A 155 14.83 -0.07 4.73
CA THR A 155 16.03 0.27 5.49
C THR A 155 15.75 0.34 6.99
N GLU A 156 16.78 0.16 7.82
CA GLU A 156 16.63 0.29 9.27
C GLU A 156 16.49 1.76 9.67
N GLY A 157 17.29 2.64 9.07
CA GLY A 157 17.36 4.06 9.45
C GLY A 157 18.17 4.28 10.72
N SER A 158 18.17 5.52 11.21
CA SER A 158 18.85 5.87 12.47
C SER A 158 17.88 6.47 13.48
N GLU A 159 17.65 5.74 14.56
CA GLU A 159 16.94 6.21 15.74
C GLU A 159 17.62 5.76 17.03
N ILE A 160 17.12 6.33 18.13
CA ILE A 160 17.53 6.00 19.47
C ILE A 160 16.77 4.76 19.90
N HIS A 161 17.51 3.72 20.24
CA HIS A 161 16.98 2.44 20.66
C HIS A 161 17.65 1.99 21.96
N MET A 162 16.92 1.17 22.69
CA MET A 162 17.48 0.32 23.73
C MET A 162 18.48 -0.67 23.13
N GLY A 163 19.47 -1.08 23.93
CA GLY A 163 20.34 -2.19 23.63
C GLY A 163 19.62 -3.54 23.79
N ASP A 164 20.39 -4.61 23.69
CA ASP A 164 19.95 -5.95 24.12
C ASP A 164 19.72 -5.95 25.64
N LEU A 165 18.82 -6.80 26.12
CA LEU A 165 18.53 -7.02 27.54
C LEU A 165 19.38 -8.17 28.10
N GLY A 166 20.63 -8.26 27.67
CA GLY A 166 21.57 -9.31 28.07
C GLY A 166 21.13 -10.73 27.66
N GLY A 167 20.46 -10.86 26.51
CA GLY A 167 19.94 -12.13 26.00
C GLY A 167 18.53 -12.49 26.50
N ALA A 168 17.94 -11.68 27.37
CA ALA A 168 16.53 -11.84 27.74
C ALA A 168 15.61 -11.39 26.59
N ALA A 169 14.53 -12.13 26.36
CA ALA A 169 13.55 -11.78 25.34
C ALA A 169 12.73 -10.52 25.69
N SER A 170 12.60 -10.22 26.99
CA SER A 170 11.90 -9.04 27.51
C SER A 170 12.27 -8.79 28.97
N ALA A 171 12.13 -7.56 29.42
CA ALA A 171 12.08 -7.19 30.84
C ALA A 171 10.75 -6.50 31.14
N LYS A 172 10.31 -6.48 32.40
CA LYS A 172 9.09 -5.76 32.80
C LYS A 172 9.47 -4.64 33.76
N ALA A 173 9.05 -3.43 33.45
CA ALA A 173 9.13 -2.29 34.36
C ALA A 173 7.82 -2.18 35.15
N GLU A 174 7.94 -2.04 36.46
CA GLU A 174 6.80 -1.81 37.36
C GLU A 174 6.71 -0.34 37.79
N ASP A 175 5.52 0.11 38.19
CA ASP A 175 5.26 1.48 38.60
C ASP A 175 6.20 1.92 39.75
N GLY A 176 6.76 3.12 39.61
CA GLY A 176 7.70 3.70 40.58
C GLY A 176 9.12 3.11 40.58
N GLU A 177 9.39 2.04 39.82
CA GLU A 177 10.74 1.48 39.72
C GLU A 177 11.70 2.46 39.05
N VAL A 178 12.94 2.51 39.54
CA VAL A 178 13.99 3.33 38.93
C VAL A 178 14.85 2.45 38.03
N TRP A 179 14.94 2.87 36.77
CA TRP A 179 15.74 2.25 35.72
C TRP A 179 16.84 3.23 35.28
N THR A 180 18.01 2.69 34.93
CA THR A 180 19.14 3.48 34.43
C THR A 180 19.29 3.28 32.92
N PHE A 181 19.13 4.35 32.15
CA PHE A 181 19.41 4.40 30.72
C PHE A 181 20.79 5.00 30.52
N SER A 182 21.70 4.26 29.91
CA SER A 182 23.12 4.65 29.83
C SER A 182 23.71 4.40 28.46
N VAL A 183 24.53 5.34 27.99
CA VAL A 183 25.31 5.20 26.75
C VAL A 183 26.62 4.43 26.96
N ARG A 184 26.94 4.06 28.21
CA ARG A 184 28.15 3.29 28.49
C ARG A 184 28.04 1.89 27.91
N ALA A 185 29.15 1.40 27.38
CA ALA A 185 29.33 -0.01 27.12
C ALA A 185 29.45 -0.76 28.47
N PHE A 186 28.71 -1.85 28.61
CA PHE A 186 28.78 -2.74 29.76
C PHE A 186 29.24 -4.11 29.29
N GLU A 187 30.07 -4.77 30.09
CA GLU A 187 30.27 -6.22 29.95
C GLU A 187 29.01 -6.94 30.44
N LEU A 188 28.66 -8.06 29.79
CA LEU A 188 27.53 -8.87 30.22
C LEU A 188 27.88 -9.67 31.49
N PRO A 189 26.94 -9.86 32.44
CA PRO A 189 25.56 -9.38 32.40
C PRO A 189 25.44 -7.88 32.71
N LEU A 190 24.40 -7.24 32.16
CA LEU A 190 24.09 -5.85 32.47
C LEU A 190 23.82 -5.67 33.97
N PRO A 191 24.17 -4.52 34.55
CA PRO A 191 23.74 -4.19 35.91
C PRO A 191 22.21 -4.23 36.04
N GLU A 192 21.73 -4.51 37.25
CA GLU A 192 20.29 -4.59 37.52
C GLU A 192 19.56 -3.31 37.07
N ARG A 193 18.41 -3.49 36.40
CA ARG A 193 17.57 -2.40 35.85
C ARG A 193 18.35 -1.36 35.04
N THR A 194 19.36 -1.79 34.32
CA THR A 194 20.17 -0.94 33.45
C THR A 194 19.98 -1.30 31.98
N ILE A 195 19.76 -0.29 31.17
CA ILE A 195 19.52 -0.39 29.73
C ILE A 195 20.62 0.41 29.02
N ASN A 196 21.31 -0.26 28.10
CA ASN A 196 22.18 0.45 27.17
C ASN A 196 21.35 1.24 26.14
N VAL A 197 21.82 2.41 25.73
CA VAL A 197 21.19 3.22 24.68
C VAL A 197 22.20 3.41 23.54
N ASN A 198 21.76 3.19 22.30
CA ASN A 198 22.61 3.20 21.11
C ASN A 198 23.00 4.61 20.59
N TYR A 199 22.78 5.67 21.38
CA TYR A 199 22.97 7.05 20.98
C TYR A 199 23.82 7.81 22.00
N ASP A 200 25.09 8.05 21.67
CA ASP A 200 26.06 8.69 22.58
C ASP A 200 25.59 10.05 23.13
N GLY A 201 24.80 10.80 22.37
CA GLY A 201 24.26 12.11 22.76
C GLY A 201 23.03 12.05 23.67
N PHE A 202 22.59 10.87 24.09
CA PHE A 202 21.34 10.66 24.83
C PHE A 202 21.32 11.43 26.15
N ALA A 203 22.40 11.34 26.93
CA ALA A 203 22.49 12.02 28.21
C ALA A 203 22.53 13.54 28.05
N GLU A 204 23.06 14.09 26.95
CA GLU A 204 23.08 15.53 26.69
C GLU A 204 21.73 16.08 26.28
N ASP A 205 20.97 15.33 25.48
CA ASP A 205 19.69 15.77 24.92
C ASP A 205 18.54 15.74 25.95
N VAL A 206 18.62 14.81 26.91
CA VAL A 206 17.61 14.63 27.95
C VAL A 206 17.82 15.59 29.13
N ARG A 207 16.73 16.06 29.76
CA ARG A 207 16.73 16.88 30.99
C ARG A 207 15.90 16.23 32.08
N VAL A 208 16.20 16.58 33.33
CA VAL A 208 15.37 16.17 34.48
C VAL A 208 13.97 16.74 34.31
N GLY A 209 12.96 15.90 34.50
CA GLY A 209 11.54 16.18 34.23
C GLY A 209 11.06 15.80 32.82
N ASP A 210 11.96 15.43 31.90
CA ASP A 210 11.53 14.91 30.59
C ASP A 210 10.84 13.54 30.75
N GLU A 211 9.87 13.26 29.89
CA GLU A 211 9.21 11.96 29.78
C GLU A 211 9.94 11.11 28.74
N LEU A 212 10.37 9.92 29.10
CA LEU A 212 10.96 8.93 28.20
C LEU A 212 9.90 7.88 27.86
N LEU A 213 9.58 7.76 26.57
CA LEU A 213 8.62 6.81 26.02
C LEU A 213 9.39 5.66 25.34
N VAL A 214 9.00 4.43 25.66
CA VAL A 214 9.49 3.21 25.02
C VAL A 214 8.43 2.71 24.03
N ASP A 215 8.82 2.44 22.77
CA ASP A 215 7.95 1.95 21.69
C ASP A 215 6.60 2.71 21.59
N GLY A 216 6.66 4.04 21.55
CA GLY A 216 5.47 4.88 21.42
C GLY A 216 4.55 4.89 22.65
N GLY A 217 5.06 4.50 23.82
CA GLY A 217 4.34 4.54 25.11
C GLY A 217 3.95 3.17 25.67
N MET A 218 4.57 2.08 25.20
CA MET A 218 4.43 0.77 25.82
C MET A 218 4.94 0.72 27.25
N ALA A 219 5.93 1.56 27.57
CA ALA A 219 6.28 1.96 28.92
C ALA A 219 6.62 3.45 28.92
N ARG A 220 6.38 4.12 30.05
CA ARG A 220 6.80 5.52 30.26
C ARG A 220 7.62 5.66 31.52
N PHE A 221 8.59 6.56 31.43
CA PHE A 221 9.43 6.94 32.55
C PHE A 221 9.57 8.45 32.64
N GLU A 222 9.72 8.97 33.85
CA GLU A 222 10.11 10.36 34.12
C GLU A 222 11.61 10.40 34.43
N VAL A 223 12.35 11.30 33.82
CA VAL A 223 13.78 11.48 34.10
C VAL A 223 13.93 12.19 35.44
N ILE A 224 14.52 11.51 36.43
CA ILE A 224 14.63 12.03 37.79
C ILE A 224 16.03 12.53 38.14
N GLU A 225 17.07 12.00 37.50
CA GLU A 225 18.45 12.32 37.81
C GLU A 225 19.36 12.04 36.61
N LYS A 226 20.40 12.86 36.43
CA LYS A 226 21.47 12.63 35.44
C LYS A 226 22.82 12.56 36.15
N LEU A 227 23.55 11.48 35.92
CA LEU A 227 24.87 11.20 36.49
C LEU A 227 25.86 10.94 35.35
N GLY A 228 26.35 12.02 34.73
CA GLY A 228 27.21 11.92 33.54
C GLY A 228 26.47 11.21 32.38
N PRO A 229 26.97 10.05 31.88
CA PRO A 229 26.32 9.29 30.80
C PRO A 229 25.12 8.45 31.27
N ASP A 230 24.86 8.38 32.58
CA ASP A 230 23.76 7.60 33.15
C ASP A 230 22.55 8.50 33.43
N VAL A 231 21.40 8.14 32.90
CA VAL A 231 20.13 8.83 33.12
C VAL A 231 19.23 7.90 33.94
N LYS A 232 18.89 8.31 35.16
CA LYS A 232 17.93 7.56 35.97
C LYS A 232 16.52 8.04 35.67
N CYS A 233 15.66 7.10 35.36
CA CYS A 233 14.27 7.35 35.05
C CYS A 233 13.37 6.52 35.96
N ARG A 234 12.33 7.14 36.53
CA ARG A 234 11.30 6.46 37.33
C ARG A 234 10.17 6.02 36.41
N CYS A 235 9.80 4.76 36.42
CA CYS A 235 8.67 4.26 35.66
C CYS A 235 7.38 4.93 36.15
N THR A 236 6.63 5.50 35.22
CA THR A 236 5.34 6.17 35.47
C THR A 236 4.18 5.38 34.87
N ASP A 237 4.41 4.73 33.72
CA ASP A 237 3.50 3.74 33.16
C ASP A 237 4.24 2.39 33.03
N PRO A 238 3.85 1.37 33.81
CA PRO A 238 4.49 0.06 33.76
C PRO A 238 4.23 -0.65 32.44
N GLY A 239 5.21 -1.42 31.98
CA GLY A 239 5.18 -2.01 30.65
C GLY A 239 6.27 -3.03 30.39
N LEU A 240 6.15 -3.71 29.25
CA LEU A 240 7.18 -4.61 28.77
C LEU A 240 8.25 -3.80 28.02
N LEU A 241 9.50 -4.08 28.33
CA LEU A 241 10.67 -3.56 27.63
C LEU A 241 11.20 -4.67 26.74
N LEU A 242 11.27 -4.39 25.44
CA LEU A 242 11.77 -5.32 24.45
C LEU A 242 13.20 -4.93 24.02
N PRO A 243 14.04 -5.90 23.63
CA PRO A 243 15.34 -5.60 23.06
C PRO A 243 15.20 -4.71 21.83
N ARG A 244 16.05 -3.69 21.71
CA ARG A 244 16.01 -2.75 20.57
C ARG A 244 14.71 -1.96 20.43
N ALA A 245 13.93 -1.82 21.50
CA ALA A 245 12.78 -0.91 21.53
C ALA A 245 13.20 0.53 21.24
N ASN A 246 12.37 1.27 20.50
CA ASN A 246 12.57 2.67 20.17
C ASN A 246 12.40 3.55 21.43
N LEU A 247 13.23 4.59 21.53
CA LEU A 247 13.20 5.58 22.61
C LEU A 247 12.92 6.97 22.06
N THR A 248 11.87 7.61 22.58
CA THR A 248 11.59 9.03 22.36
C THR A 248 11.48 9.76 23.68
N PHE A 249 11.82 11.06 23.70
CA PHE A 249 11.71 11.88 24.91
C PHE A 249 10.89 13.14 24.63
N TRP A 250 10.04 13.48 25.58
CA TRP A 250 9.05 14.54 25.53
C TRP A 250 9.29 15.54 26.65
N ARG A 251 9.11 16.82 26.35
CA ARG A 251 9.23 17.94 27.27
C ARG A 251 8.07 18.89 27.04
N ASP A 252 7.34 19.20 28.10
CA ASP A 252 6.19 20.11 28.06
C ASP A 252 5.16 19.75 26.96
N GLY A 253 4.91 18.45 26.77
CA GLY A 253 3.94 17.94 25.78
C GLY A 253 4.41 18.02 24.32
N SER A 254 5.71 18.21 24.07
CA SER A 254 6.31 18.18 22.72
C SER A 254 7.54 17.26 22.67
N ILE A 255 7.78 16.62 21.52
CA ILE A 255 8.98 15.81 21.35
C ILE A 255 10.26 16.67 21.39
N VAL A 256 11.27 16.18 22.10
CA VAL A 256 12.56 16.85 22.23
C VAL A 256 13.40 16.65 20.98
N ARG A 257 13.93 17.76 20.48
CA ARG A 257 14.67 17.89 19.23
C ARG A 257 15.94 18.68 19.49
N GLU A 258 17.00 17.97 19.86
CA GLU A 258 18.30 18.53 20.22
C GLU A 258 19.36 17.99 19.25
N ARG A 259 20.40 17.27 19.71
CA ARG A 259 21.41 16.69 18.82
C ARG A 259 20.90 15.47 18.07
N ASN A 260 19.92 14.75 18.61
CA ASN A 260 19.26 13.59 17.99
C ASN A 260 18.66 13.92 16.62
N ALA A 261 18.27 15.19 16.42
CA ALA A 261 17.83 15.73 15.13
C ALA A 261 18.85 15.47 14.00
N MET A 262 20.14 15.49 14.33
CA MET A 262 21.25 15.39 13.39
C MET A 262 21.65 13.94 13.08
N LEU A 263 21.00 12.93 13.67
CA LEU A 263 21.21 11.54 13.27
C LEU A 263 20.99 11.39 11.76
N PRO A 264 21.90 10.72 11.04
CA PRO A 264 21.80 10.59 9.60
C PRO A 264 20.55 9.77 9.24
N THR A 265 19.79 10.18 8.23
CA THR A 265 18.64 9.36 7.78
C THR A 265 19.07 8.00 7.25
N ILE A 266 20.21 7.93 6.56
CA ILE A 266 20.77 6.68 6.02
C ILE A 266 22.06 6.39 6.78
N SER A 267 22.06 5.34 7.61
CA SER A 267 23.22 4.92 8.39
C SER A 267 24.30 4.27 7.51
N SER A 268 25.50 4.07 8.06
CA SER A 268 26.55 3.31 7.37
C SER A 268 26.13 1.87 7.05
N LYS A 269 25.32 1.25 7.92
CA LYS A 269 24.72 -0.07 7.66
C LYS A 269 23.73 0.00 6.50
N ASP A 270 22.84 1.01 6.50
CA ASP A 270 21.84 1.17 5.44
C ASP A 270 22.49 1.35 4.07
N TRP A 271 23.62 2.08 3.95
CA TRP A 271 24.33 2.20 2.67
C TRP A 271 24.82 0.85 2.14
N LEU A 272 25.29 -0.04 3.02
CA LEU A 272 25.69 -1.40 2.64
C LEU A 272 24.47 -2.25 2.26
N ASP A 273 23.34 -2.07 2.95
CA ASP A 273 22.09 -2.75 2.64
C ASP A 273 21.48 -2.24 1.32
N ILE A 274 21.61 -0.95 1.01
CA ILE A 274 21.24 -0.34 -0.27
C ILE A 274 22.09 -0.91 -1.41
N ASP A 275 23.40 -1.02 -1.24
CA ASP A 275 24.27 -1.66 -2.23
C ASP A 275 23.85 -3.12 -2.49
N PHE A 276 23.48 -3.84 -1.44
CA PHE A 276 22.89 -5.18 -1.54
C PHE A 276 21.57 -5.17 -2.32
N GLY A 277 20.62 -4.30 -1.98
CA GLY A 277 19.34 -4.19 -2.67
C GLY A 277 19.49 -3.84 -4.17
N ILE A 278 20.44 -2.96 -4.51
CA ILE A 278 20.79 -2.66 -5.89
C ILE A 278 21.32 -3.90 -6.62
N ALA A 279 22.22 -4.65 -5.98
CA ALA A 279 22.82 -5.85 -6.57
C ALA A 279 21.80 -6.98 -6.78
N GLU A 280 20.85 -7.16 -5.86
CA GLU A 280 19.77 -8.16 -5.97
C GLU A 280 18.61 -7.70 -6.88
N GLY A 281 18.63 -6.45 -7.35
CA GLY A 281 17.61 -5.91 -8.25
C GLY A 281 16.23 -5.87 -7.62
N VAL A 282 16.13 -5.33 -6.40
CA VAL A 282 14.83 -5.03 -5.76
C VAL A 282 14.04 -4.04 -6.62
N ASP A 283 12.71 -3.99 -6.46
CA ASP A 283 11.87 -3.06 -7.25
C ASP A 283 11.70 -1.71 -6.53
N PHE A 284 11.76 -1.72 -5.20
CA PHE A 284 11.62 -0.54 -4.34
C PHE A 284 12.63 -0.53 -3.20
N ILE A 285 13.08 0.67 -2.81
CA ILE A 285 13.78 0.92 -1.54
C ILE A 285 12.92 1.89 -0.72
N ALA A 286 12.40 1.41 0.40
CA ALA A 286 11.74 2.23 1.41
C ALA A 286 12.78 2.75 2.40
N VAL A 287 12.84 4.08 2.54
CA VAL A 287 13.82 4.77 3.39
C VAL A 287 13.13 5.21 4.68
N SER A 288 13.67 4.77 5.81
CA SER A 288 13.18 5.07 7.15
C SER A 288 13.63 6.47 7.61
N PHE A 289 12.81 7.12 8.42
CA PHE A 289 13.03 8.40 9.09
C PHE A 289 13.50 9.50 8.16
N VAL A 290 12.82 9.66 7.02
CA VAL A 290 13.16 10.69 6.02
C VAL A 290 12.89 12.08 6.57
N LYS A 291 13.94 12.88 6.73
CA LYS A 291 13.85 14.23 7.28
C LYS A 291 13.81 15.33 6.22
N SER A 292 14.31 15.07 5.00
CA SER A 292 14.37 16.09 3.95
C SER A 292 14.36 15.50 2.54
N ALA A 293 13.98 16.33 1.57
CA ALA A 293 14.01 15.98 0.15
C ALA A 293 15.43 15.68 -0.37
N GLU A 294 16.45 16.25 0.26
CA GLU A 294 17.85 16.10 -0.18
C GLU A 294 18.34 14.66 -0.01
N VAL A 295 17.95 14.00 1.09
CA VAL A 295 18.28 12.59 1.31
C VAL A 295 17.75 11.71 0.17
N ILE A 296 16.51 11.96 -0.26
CA ILE A 296 15.88 11.21 -1.35
C ILE A 296 16.59 11.47 -2.68
N LYS A 297 16.90 12.73 -3.00
CA LYS A 297 17.63 13.08 -4.23
C LYS A 297 19.02 12.46 -4.26
N HIS A 298 19.72 12.48 -3.12
CA HIS A 298 21.05 11.89 -3.01
C HIS A 298 20.99 10.38 -3.23
N LEU A 299 20.06 9.67 -2.58
CA LEU A 299 19.88 8.23 -2.78
C LEU A 299 19.55 7.88 -4.23
N LYS A 300 18.63 8.61 -4.87
CA LYS A 300 18.30 8.38 -6.29
C LYS A 300 19.50 8.60 -7.22
N SER A 301 20.31 9.62 -6.94
CA SER A 301 21.55 9.88 -7.68
C SER A 301 22.55 8.76 -7.48
N TYR A 302 22.68 8.26 -6.25
CA TYR A 302 23.55 7.13 -5.91
C TYR A 302 23.13 5.84 -6.64
N ILE A 303 21.84 5.49 -6.62
CA ILE A 303 21.28 4.32 -7.34
C ILE A 303 21.59 4.44 -8.85
N THR A 304 21.34 5.61 -9.43
CA THR A 304 21.59 5.87 -10.86
C THR A 304 23.07 5.72 -11.22
N ALA A 305 23.96 6.17 -10.34
CA ALA A 305 25.41 6.05 -10.54
C ALA A 305 25.92 4.60 -10.43
N LYS A 306 25.34 3.81 -9.51
CA LYS A 306 25.73 2.41 -9.26
C LYS A 306 25.18 1.42 -10.27
N SER A 307 23.96 1.66 -10.77
CA SER A 307 23.30 0.76 -11.71
C SER A 307 22.62 1.57 -12.81
N ARG A 308 23.36 1.79 -13.91
CA ARG A 308 22.86 2.51 -15.08
C ARG A 308 21.69 1.74 -15.69
N GLY A 309 20.52 2.37 -15.72
CA GLY A 309 19.28 1.74 -16.19
C GLY A 309 18.50 0.98 -15.11
N SER A 310 18.89 1.08 -13.84
CA SER A 310 18.06 0.63 -12.74
C SER A 310 16.81 1.50 -12.61
N ASP A 311 15.66 0.83 -12.51
CA ASP A 311 14.34 1.46 -12.33
C ASP A 311 13.87 1.43 -10.86
N ILE A 312 14.78 1.17 -9.91
CA ILE A 312 14.46 1.10 -8.47
C ILE A 312 13.79 2.40 -8.03
N ALA A 313 12.57 2.28 -7.51
CA ALA A 313 11.81 3.42 -6.99
C ALA A 313 12.10 3.64 -5.50
N VAL A 314 12.25 4.90 -5.10
CA VAL A 314 12.51 5.27 -3.70
C VAL A 314 11.20 5.69 -3.01
N ILE A 315 10.84 5.00 -1.95
CA ILE A 315 9.64 5.25 -1.13
C ILE A 315 10.08 5.95 0.16
N ALA A 316 9.60 7.17 0.41
CA ALA A 316 9.88 7.85 1.67
C ALA A 316 8.91 7.40 2.76
N LYS A 317 9.43 6.91 3.89
CA LYS A 317 8.61 6.63 5.07
C LYS A 317 8.42 7.93 5.86
N ILE A 318 7.15 8.28 6.09
CA ILE A 318 6.73 9.47 6.83
C ILE A 318 6.47 9.04 8.26
N GLU A 319 7.50 9.20 9.08
CA GLU A 319 7.57 8.63 10.44
C GLU A 319 7.82 9.68 11.51
N SER A 320 8.33 10.86 11.16
CA SER A 320 8.80 11.84 12.16
C SER A 320 8.16 13.21 11.98
N ILE A 321 8.23 14.02 13.04
CA ILE A 321 7.81 15.42 12.98
C ILE A 321 8.58 16.23 11.91
N ASP A 322 9.83 15.87 11.61
CA ASP A 322 10.59 16.51 10.51
C ASP A 322 9.99 16.17 9.16
N SER A 323 9.62 14.90 8.97
CA SER A 323 8.96 14.43 7.76
C SER A 323 7.67 15.22 7.53
N LEU A 324 6.93 15.55 8.60
CA LEU A 324 5.70 16.34 8.53
C LEU A 324 5.94 17.82 8.22
N LYS A 325 7.00 18.41 8.76
CA LYS A 325 7.40 19.80 8.43
C LYS A 325 7.79 19.93 6.96
N ASN A 326 8.50 18.93 6.44
CA ASN A 326 9.07 18.92 5.10
C ASN A 326 8.27 18.04 4.11
N LEU A 327 6.99 17.82 4.41
CA LEU A 327 6.20 16.76 3.78
C LEU A 327 6.09 16.90 2.26
N HIS A 328 5.84 18.12 1.79
CA HIS A 328 5.56 18.39 0.40
C HIS A 328 6.79 18.15 -0.49
N GLU A 329 7.94 18.67 -0.10
CA GLU A 329 9.20 18.50 -0.82
C GLU A 329 9.71 17.06 -0.77
N ILE A 330 9.51 16.35 0.36
CA ILE A 330 9.88 14.93 0.48
C ILE A 330 9.07 14.10 -0.51
N ILE A 331 7.73 14.23 -0.49
CA ILE A 331 6.85 13.47 -1.41
C ILE A 331 7.17 13.83 -2.87
N ARG A 332 7.40 15.11 -3.17
CA ARG A 332 7.74 15.55 -4.53
C ARG A 332 9.05 14.93 -5.05
N ALA A 333 10.07 14.80 -4.19
CA ALA A 333 11.34 14.20 -4.56
C ALA A 333 11.29 12.65 -4.66
N SER A 334 10.35 12.02 -3.96
CA SER A 334 10.21 10.57 -3.86
C SER A 334 9.45 9.97 -5.04
N ASP A 335 9.53 8.64 -5.21
CA ASP A 335 8.73 7.89 -6.17
C ASP A 335 7.42 7.37 -5.57
N GLY A 336 7.30 7.42 -4.25
CA GLY A 336 6.11 7.11 -3.47
C GLY A 336 6.33 7.47 -1.99
N ALA A 337 5.32 7.26 -1.16
CA ALA A 337 5.44 7.44 0.29
C ALA A 337 4.80 6.28 1.07
N MET A 338 5.21 6.12 2.32
CA MET A 338 4.62 5.18 3.26
C MET A 338 4.26 5.92 4.55
N VAL A 339 3.00 5.86 4.96
CA VAL A 339 2.54 6.35 6.26
C VAL A 339 2.80 5.23 7.28
N ALA A 340 3.87 5.37 8.06
CA ALA A 340 4.22 4.41 9.09
C ALA A 340 3.68 4.89 10.44
N ARG A 341 2.49 4.39 10.77
CA ARG A 341 1.63 4.97 11.82
C ARG A 341 2.13 4.72 13.22
N GLY A 342 2.80 3.58 13.45
CA GLY A 342 3.42 3.26 14.73
C GLY A 342 4.48 4.30 15.10
N ASP A 343 5.48 4.46 14.24
CA ASP A 343 6.60 5.39 14.46
C ASP A 343 6.11 6.85 14.47
N MET A 344 5.22 7.21 13.54
CA MET A 344 4.61 8.55 13.53
C MET A 344 3.79 8.82 14.80
N GLY A 345 3.06 7.83 15.32
CA GLY A 345 2.29 7.94 16.56
C GLY A 345 3.15 8.12 17.81
N ALA A 346 4.42 7.74 17.78
CA ALA A 346 5.37 8.04 18.85
C ALA A 346 5.88 9.50 18.82
N GLN A 347 5.64 10.22 17.72
CA GLN A 347 6.22 11.52 17.42
C GLN A 347 5.20 12.68 17.47
N VAL A 348 3.91 12.36 17.45
CA VAL A 348 2.80 13.32 17.52
C VAL A 348 1.71 12.78 18.45
N PRO A 349 0.83 13.64 19.00
CA PRO A 349 -0.31 13.18 19.77
C PRO A 349 -1.18 12.19 18.97
N LEU A 350 -1.57 11.08 19.61
CA LEU A 350 -2.23 9.94 18.96
C LEU A 350 -3.51 10.34 18.20
N GLU A 351 -4.24 11.33 18.70
CA GLU A 351 -5.48 11.82 18.10
C GLU A 351 -5.26 12.57 16.78
N GLN A 352 -4.02 13.01 16.51
CA GLN A 352 -3.66 13.69 15.26
C GLN A 352 -3.34 12.72 14.14
N VAL A 353 -2.90 11.49 14.46
CA VAL A 353 -2.44 10.48 13.48
C VAL A 353 -3.43 10.26 12.34
N PRO A 354 -4.76 10.08 12.57
CA PRO A 354 -5.70 9.86 11.47
C PRO A 354 -5.80 11.04 10.50
N SER A 355 -5.76 12.27 11.03
CA SER A 355 -5.83 13.50 10.22
C SER A 355 -4.57 13.71 9.38
N ILE A 356 -3.39 13.37 9.94
CA ILE A 356 -2.10 13.44 9.27
C ILE A 356 -2.02 12.38 8.17
N GLN A 357 -2.45 11.14 8.43
CA GLN A 357 -2.55 10.09 7.41
C GLN A 357 -3.37 10.58 6.20
N GLN A 358 -4.57 11.11 6.45
CA GLN A 358 -5.42 11.62 5.38
C GLN A 358 -4.72 12.71 4.55
N LYS A 359 -4.04 13.65 5.22
CA LYS A 359 -3.25 14.70 4.56
C LYS A 359 -2.14 14.12 3.67
N ILE A 360 -1.41 13.12 4.16
CA ILE A 360 -0.33 12.46 3.39
C ILE A 360 -0.90 11.75 2.17
N VAL A 361 -1.99 10.99 2.33
CA VAL A 361 -2.63 10.25 1.24
C VAL A 361 -3.14 11.20 0.14
N GLN A 362 -3.81 12.29 0.53
CA GLN A 362 -4.29 13.31 -0.41
C GLN A 362 -3.15 13.97 -1.16
N LEU A 363 -2.07 14.35 -0.46
CA LEU A 363 -0.92 15.01 -1.07
C LEU A 363 -0.16 14.08 -2.02
N CYS A 364 0.01 12.80 -1.66
CA CYS A 364 0.62 11.81 -2.55
C CYS A 364 -0.18 11.68 -3.85
N ARG A 365 -1.50 11.54 -3.74
CA ARG A 365 -2.39 11.49 -4.91
C ARG A 365 -2.31 12.77 -5.73
N GLN A 366 -2.34 13.95 -5.10
CA GLN A 366 -2.16 15.24 -5.79
C GLN A 366 -0.87 15.27 -6.59
N LEU A 367 0.23 14.72 -6.06
CA LEU A 367 1.56 14.72 -6.69
C LEU A 367 1.83 13.50 -7.60
N ASN A 368 0.82 12.68 -7.92
CA ASN A 368 0.96 11.44 -8.69
C ASN A 368 1.98 10.45 -8.07
N LYS A 369 1.95 10.31 -6.74
CA LYS A 369 2.83 9.41 -5.98
C LYS A 369 1.98 8.32 -5.32
N PRO A 370 2.30 7.02 -5.49
CA PRO A 370 1.64 5.97 -4.76
C PRO A 370 1.92 6.10 -3.26
N VAL A 371 0.91 5.81 -2.44
CA VAL A 371 1.00 5.85 -0.99
C VAL A 371 0.61 4.52 -0.34
N ILE A 372 1.43 4.06 0.59
CA ILE A 372 1.20 2.87 1.41
C ILE A 372 0.75 3.32 2.80
N VAL A 373 -0.33 2.75 3.32
CA VAL A 373 -0.68 2.88 4.75
C VAL A 373 -0.19 1.63 5.48
N ALA A 374 0.64 1.82 6.50
CA ALA A 374 1.42 0.78 7.15
C ALA A 374 1.31 0.81 8.68
N SER A 375 1.60 -0.36 9.28
CA SER A 375 1.64 -0.64 10.73
C SER A 375 0.28 -0.57 11.42
N GLN A 376 0.02 -1.43 12.42
CA GLN A 376 -1.19 -1.40 13.27
C GLN A 376 -2.54 -1.50 12.52
N LEU A 377 -2.60 -2.17 11.36
CA LEU A 377 -3.86 -2.37 10.63
C LEU A 377 -4.64 -3.57 11.19
N LEU A 378 -3.95 -4.69 11.46
CA LEU A 378 -4.54 -5.93 11.93
C LEU A 378 -3.65 -6.57 13.02
N GLU A 379 -3.07 -5.75 13.90
CA GLU A 379 -2.09 -6.16 14.93
C GLU A 379 -2.54 -7.38 15.75
N SER A 380 -3.82 -7.42 16.14
CA SER A 380 -4.38 -8.55 16.90
C SER A 380 -4.27 -9.88 16.15
N MET A 381 -4.18 -9.85 14.82
CA MET A 381 -4.06 -11.04 13.99
C MET A 381 -2.68 -11.70 14.00
N ILE A 382 -1.69 -11.09 14.66
CA ILE A 382 -0.45 -11.77 15.01
C ILE A 382 -0.75 -12.99 15.89
N GLU A 383 -1.65 -12.82 16.87
CA GLU A 383 -1.98 -13.85 17.85
C GLU A 383 -3.32 -14.55 17.58
N TYR A 384 -4.30 -13.82 17.04
CA TYR A 384 -5.69 -14.26 16.91
C TYR A 384 -6.11 -14.46 15.44
N PRO A 385 -6.98 -15.42 15.13
CA PRO A 385 -7.37 -15.69 13.74
C PRO A 385 -8.36 -14.68 13.15
N THR A 386 -8.82 -13.71 13.92
CA THR A 386 -9.88 -12.77 13.53
C THR A 386 -9.58 -11.39 14.13
N PRO A 387 -9.70 -10.32 13.34
CA PRO A 387 -9.43 -8.97 13.82
C PRO A 387 -10.58 -8.44 14.68
N THR A 388 -10.28 -7.39 15.41
CA THR A 388 -11.28 -6.56 16.09
C THR A 388 -12.11 -5.75 15.09
N ARG A 389 -13.27 -5.25 15.53
CA ARG A 389 -14.08 -4.33 14.72
C ARG A 389 -13.41 -2.98 14.49
N ALA A 390 -12.58 -2.54 15.44
CA ALA A 390 -11.81 -1.31 15.33
C ALA A 390 -10.79 -1.39 14.20
N GLU A 391 -10.03 -2.49 14.13
CA GLU A 391 -9.07 -2.75 13.06
C GLU A 391 -9.74 -2.83 11.67
N VAL A 392 -10.90 -3.50 11.57
CA VAL A 392 -11.66 -3.53 10.32
C VAL A 392 -12.14 -2.12 9.90
N ALA A 393 -12.54 -1.29 10.86
CA ALA A 393 -12.94 0.09 10.59
C ALA A 393 -11.74 0.94 10.13
N ASP A 394 -10.58 0.74 10.72
CA ASP A 394 -9.33 1.40 10.36
C ASP A 394 -8.88 1.04 8.92
N VAL A 395 -8.86 -0.25 8.59
CA VAL A 395 -8.64 -0.72 7.21
C VAL A 395 -9.64 -0.11 6.24
N SER A 396 -10.92 -0.06 6.63
CA SER A 396 -11.99 0.52 5.80
C SER A 396 -11.75 2.00 5.52
N GLU A 397 -11.28 2.74 6.53
CA GLU A 397 -10.99 4.17 6.43
C GLU A 397 -9.78 4.44 5.52
N ALA A 398 -8.70 3.66 5.64
CA ALA A 398 -7.55 3.77 4.74
C ALA A 398 -7.92 3.55 3.26
N VAL A 399 -8.80 2.57 2.97
CA VAL A 399 -9.34 2.34 1.62
C VAL A 399 -10.23 3.49 1.17
N ARG A 400 -11.09 4.02 2.06
CA ARG A 400 -11.96 5.16 1.77
C ARG A 400 -11.17 6.43 1.44
N GLN A 401 -10.01 6.61 2.09
CA GLN A 401 -9.06 7.69 1.80
C GLN A 401 -8.35 7.54 0.44
N ARG A 402 -8.58 6.43 -0.28
CA ARG A 402 -8.01 6.11 -1.60
C ARG A 402 -6.50 5.89 -1.57
N ALA A 403 -5.98 5.31 -0.48
CA ALA A 403 -4.60 4.83 -0.42
C ALA A 403 -4.32 3.82 -1.54
N ASP A 404 -3.11 3.85 -2.11
CA ASP A 404 -2.73 2.93 -3.17
C ASP A 404 -2.56 1.51 -2.65
N ALA A 405 -1.97 1.37 -1.45
CA ALA A 405 -1.72 0.08 -0.85
C ALA A 405 -1.91 0.07 0.68
N LEU A 406 -2.19 -1.11 1.20
CA LEU A 406 -2.17 -1.44 2.63
C LEU A 406 -1.04 -2.44 2.90
N MET A 407 -0.42 -2.36 4.07
CA MET A 407 0.72 -3.21 4.42
C MET A 407 0.50 -4.02 5.70
N LEU A 408 0.74 -5.32 5.61
CA LEU A 408 0.93 -6.20 6.77
C LEU A 408 2.39 -6.14 7.24
N SER A 409 2.58 -5.89 8.53
CA SER A 409 3.86 -5.80 9.21
C SER A 409 4.13 -7.11 9.97
N GLY A 410 3.87 -7.13 11.29
CA GLY A 410 4.08 -8.32 12.12
C GLY A 410 3.14 -9.47 11.74
N GLU A 411 1.94 -9.14 11.24
CA GLU A 411 0.88 -10.09 10.91
C GLU A 411 1.32 -11.11 9.87
N SER A 412 2.07 -10.68 8.85
CA SER A 412 2.60 -11.57 7.81
C SER A 412 4.03 -12.04 8.11
N ALA A 413 4.83 -11.27 8.86
CA ALA A 413 6.22 -11.63 9.12
C ALA A 413 6.38 -12.78 10.13
N MET A 414 5.68 -12.68 11.27
CA MET A 414 5.79 -13.62 12.39
C MET A 414 4.45 -14.08 12.97
N GLY A 415 3.34 -13.52 12.48
CA GLY A 415 2.00 -13.85 12.95
C GLY A 415 1.61 -15.30 12.72
N ARG A 416 0.68 -15.79 13.54
CA ARG A 416 0.14 -17.16 13.45
C ARG A 416 -0.80 -17.37 12.28
N TYR A 417 -1.33 -16.30 11.69
CA TYR A 417 -2.37 -16.35 10.66
C TYR A 417 -2.11 -15.41 9.47
N PRO A 418 -0.94 -15.49 8.82
CA PRO A 418 -0.53 -14.55 7.77
C PRO A 418 -1.52 -14.53 6.58
N GLU A 419 -1.94 -15.70 6.11
CA GLU A 419 -2.90 -15.83 5.00
C GLU A 419 -4.28 -15.28 5.36
N LYS A 420 -4.73 -15.44 6.61
CA LYS A 420 -6.03 -14.89 7.06
C LYS A 420 -5.97 -13.38 7.17
N ALA A 421 -4.88 -12.81 7.69
CA ALA A 421 -4.69 -11.37 7.76
C ALA A 421 -4.73 -10.75 6.35
N LEU A 422 -4.05 -11.38 5.39
CA LEU A 422 -4.09 -10.96 3.98
C LEU A 422 -5.51 -11.05 3.40
N SER A 423 -6.21 -12.14 3.69
CA SER A 423 -7.61 -12.33 3.27
C SER A 423 -8.52 -11.24 3.81
N VAL A 424 -8.35 -10.82 5.08
CA VAL A 424 -9.11 -9.72 5.68
C VAL A 424 -8.86 -8.41 4.93
N LEU A 425 -7.60 -8.02 4.70
CA LEU A 425 -7.32 -6.79 3.95
C LEU A 425 -7.97 -6.81 2.55
N ARG A 426 -7.89 -7.96 1.87
CA ARG A 426 -8.50 -8.16 0.55
C ARG A 426 -10.02 -8.02 0.59
N SER A 427 -10.68 -8.74 1.49
CA SER A 427 -12.15 -8.74 1.61
C SER A 427 -12.71 -7.37 2.02
N VAL A 428 -12.06 -6.68 2.96
CA VAL A 428 -12.48 -5.34 3.40
C VAL A 428 -12.29 -4.34 2.24
N SER A 429 -11.14 -4.35 1.58
CA SER A 429 -10.89 -3.46 0.43
C SER A 429 -11.93 -3.64 -0.68
N LEU A 430 -12.19 -4.89 -1.07
CA LEU A 430 -13.20 -5.22 -2.07
C LEU A 430 -14.60 -4.73 -1.67
N ARG A 431 -15.00 -4.90 -0.41
CA ARG A 431 -16.31 -4.47 0.07
C ARG A 431 -16.46 -2.96 0.03
N ILE A 432 -15.45 -2.22 0.49
CA ILE A 432 -15.47 -0.74 0.53
C ILE A 432 -15.44 -0.16 -0.88
N GLU A 433 -14.59 -0.69 -1.77
CA GLU A 433 -14.54 -0.27 -3.18
C GLU A 433 -15.85 -0.58 -3.92
N LYS A 434 -16.48 -1.73 -3.64
CA LYS A 434 -17.81 -2.05 -4.15
C LYS A 434 -18.87 -1.07 -3.64
N TRP A 435 -18.90 -0.82 -2.34
CA TRP A 435 -19.85 0.12 -1.73
C TRP A 435 -19.70 1.53 -2.32
N TRP A 436 -18.47 2.00 -2.53
CA TRP A 436 -18.20 3.30 -3.14
C TRP A 436 -18.82 3.44 -4.54
N ARG A 437 -18.73 2.37 -5.36
CA ARG A 437 -19.33 2.32 -6.70
C ARG A 437 -20.86 2.24 -6.66
N GLU A 438 -21.42 1.46 -5.72
CA GLU A 438 -22.87 1.35 -5.51
C GLU A 438 -23.51 2.71 -5.16
N GLU A 439 -22.81 3.50 -4.34
CA GLU A 439 -23.22 4.85 -3.95
C GLU A 439 -23.05 5.90 -5.06
N LYS A 440 -22.54 5.51 -6.24
CA LYS A 440 -22.20 6.41 -7.35
C LYS A 440 -21.42 7.64 -6.87
N ARG A 441 -20.49 7.44 -5.94
CA ARG A 441 -19.63 8.52 -5.44
C ARG A 441 -18.56 8.80 -6.48
N HIS A 442 -18.92 9.62 -7.47
CA HIS A 442 -17.94 10.21 -8.36
C HIS A 442 -17.27 11.34 -7.58
N GLU A 443 -16.01 11.15 -7.21
CA GLU A 443 -15.22 12.23 -6.64
C GLU A 443 -14.98 13.25 -7.76
N ALA A 444 -15.45 14.49 -7.56
CA ALA A 444 -15.09 15.58 -8.45
C ALA A 444 -13.58 15.79 -8.32
N LEU A 445 -12.84 15.25 -9.29
CA LEU A 445 -11.39 15.34 -9.33
C LEU A 445 -10.97 16.77 -9.68
N GLU A 446 -10.84 17.61 -8.67
CA GLU A 446 -9.98 18.80 -8.75
C GLU A 446 -8.53 18.36 -8.48
N LEU A 447 -7.96 17.65 -9.44
CA LEU A 447 -6.51 17.39 -9.45
C LEU A 447 -5.80 18.63 -9.97
N GLN A 448 -4.90 19.17 -9.18
CA GLN A 448 -3.99 20.21 -9.66
C GLN A 448 -3.00 19.61 -10.67
N GLY A 449 -2.61 20.40 -11.67
CA GLY A 449 -1.63 19.97 -12.67
C GLY A 449 -0.27 19.68 -12.02
N VAL A 450 0.28 18.49 -12.26
CA VAL A 450 1.59 18.08 -11.70
C VAL A 450 2.71 18.26 -12.73
N SER A 451 2.36 18.32 -14.00
CA SER A 451 3.27 18.29 -15.13
C SER A 451 4.12 19.56 -15.27
N SER A 452 5.45 19.36 -15.34
CA SER A 452 6.40 20.44 -15.58
C SER A 452 6.66 20.71 -17.07
N SER A 453 6.57 19.69 -17.93
CA SER A 453 6.76 19.83 -19.38
C SER A 453 5.44 19.90 -20.13
N PHE A 454 5.46 20.43 -21.37
CA PHE A 454 4.25 20.46 -22.22
C PHE A 454 3.77 19.05 -22.58
N SER A 455 4.69 18.12 -22.88
CA SER A 455 4.35 16.73 -23.22
C SER A 455 3.67 16.01 -22.05
N ASP A 456 4.16 16.24 -20.82
CA ASP A 456 3.55 15.67 -19.62
C ASP A 456 2.14 16.25 -19.40
N LYS A 457 1.95 17.55 -19.64
CA LYS A 457 0.62 18.19 -19.56
C LYS A 457 -0.38 17.58 -20.54
N VAL A 458 0.05 17.30 -21.77
CA VAL A 458 -0.79 16.60 -22.77
C VAL A 458 -1.17 15.21 -22.27
N SER A 459 -0.19 14.45 -21.78
CA SER A 459 -0.42 13.10 -21.22
C SER A 459 -1.38 13.12 -20.03
N GLU A 460 -1.23 14.12 -19.15
CA GLU A 460 -2.09 14.38 -17.99
C GLU A 460 -3.53 14.69 -18.40
N GLU A 461 -3.75 15.61 -19.35
CA GLU A 461 -5.10 15.94 -19.84
C GLU A 461 -5.77 14.78 -20.57
N ILE A 462 -4.99 14.00 -21.31
CA ILE A 462 -5.47 12.76 -21.94
C ILE A 462 -5.96 11.78 -20.88
N CYS A 463 -5.15 11.52 -19.84
CA CYS A 463 -5.53 10.58 -18.77
C CYS A 463 -6.74 11.09 -17.97
N ASN A 464 -6.78 12.39 -17.66
CA ASN A 464 -7.91 13.02 -16.98
C ASN A 464 -9.21 12.87 -17.81
N SER A 465 -9.13 13.10 -19.11
CA SER A 465 -10.26 12.99 -20.04
C SER A 465 -10.70 11.54 -20.21
N ALA A 466 -9.75 10.60 -20.36
CA ALA A 466 -10.02 9.18 -20.46
C ALA A 466 -10.71 8.64 -19.20
N ALA A 467 -10.25 9.03 -18.00
CA ALA A 467 -10.89 8.62 -16.75
C ALA A 467 -12.31 9.20 -16.58
N LYS A 468 -12.52 10.48 -16.92
CA LYS A 468 -13.85 11.11 -16.94
C LYS A 468 -14.78 10.40 -17.92
N MET A 469 -14.29 10.08 -19.11
CA MET A 469 -15.04 9.38 -20.14
C MET A 469 -15.35 7.93 -19.72
N ALA A 470 -14.40 7.22 -19.12
CA ALA A 470 -14.61 5.86 -18.61
C ALA A 470 -15.75 5.83 -17.59
N ASN A 471 -15.73 6.76 -16.65
CA ASN A 471 -16.77 6.85 -15.62
C ASN A 471 -18.12 7.30 -16.21
N GLY A 472 -18.13 8.28 -17.12
CA GLY A 472 -19.34 8.82 -17.72
C GLY A 472 -20.05 7.84 -18.67
N LEU A 473 -19.28 7.04 -19.42
CA LEU A 473 -19.79 5.99 -20.31
C LEU A 473 -20.03 4.66 -19.58
N GLY A 474 -19.55 4.52 -18.35
CA GLY A 474 -19.59 3.26 -17.62
C GLY A 474 -18.72 2.17 -18.26
N ALA A 475 -17.59 2.54 -18.85
CA ALA A 475 -16.67 1.63 -19.53
C ALA A 475 -16.26 0.45 -18.63
N ASP A 476 -15.99 -0.68 -19.27
CA ASP A 476 -15.66 -1.93 -18.60
C ASP A 476 -14.19 -2.00 -18.19
N ALA A 477 -13.30 -1.39 -18.98
CA ALA A 477 -11.88 -1.24 -18.65
C ALA A 477 -11.24 -0.03 -19.38
N VAL A 478 -10.14 0.47 -18.84
CA VAL A 478 -9.23 1.38 -19.55
C VAL A 478 -7.96 0.63 -19.91
N PHE A 479 -7.57 0.64 -21.18
CA PHE A 479 -6.34 0.05 -21.68
C PHE A 479 -5.29 1.15 -21.84
N VAL A 480 -4.10 0.95 -21.28
CA VAL A 480 -2.97 1.86 -21.44
C VAL A 480 -1.75 1.09 -21.89
N TYR A 481 -1.21 1.46 -23.06
CA TYR A 481 0.04 0.92 -23.58
C TYR A 481 1.17 1.86 -23.17
N THR A 482 2.09 1.35 -22.35
CA THR A 482 3.10 2.18 -21.69
C THR A 482 4.49 1.55 -21.69
N LYS A 483 5.50 2.37 -22.00
CA LYS A 483 6.91 1.95 -21.95
C LYS A 483 7.52 2.19 -20.58
N THR A 484 7.17 3.30 -19.92
CA THR A 484 7.78 3.72 -18.65
C THR A 484 6.84 3.58 -17.44
N GLY A 485 5.54 3.42 -17.68
CA GLY A 485 4.49 3.42 -16.67
C GLY A 485 3.84 4.78 -16.40
N HIS A 486 4.26 5.85 -17.08
CA HIS A 486 3.85 7.22 -16.74
C HIS A 486 2.35 7.48 -16.90
N MET A 487 1.76 7.21 -18.07
CA MET A 487 0.32 7.40 -18.27
C MET A 487 -0.51 6.42 -17.43
N ALA A 488 0.01 5.21 -17.17
CA ALA A 488 -0.64 4.28 -16.26
C ALA A 488 -0.71 4.85 -14.84
N SER A 489 0.37 5.47 -14.34
CA SER A 489 0.37 6.18 -13.06
C SER A 489 -0.66 7.32 -13.03
N LEU A 490 -0.72 8.14 -14.09
CA LEU A 490 -1.68 9.25 -14.19
C LEU A 490 -3.13 8.75 -14.19
N LEU A 491 -3.43 7.66 -14.88
CA LEU A 491 -4.75 7.01 -14.81
C LEU A 491 -5.05 6.48 -13.40
N SER A 492 -4.09 5.82 -12.77
CA SER A 492 -4.22 5.35 -11.39
C SER A 492 -4.57 6.50 -10.45
N ARG A 493 -3.89 7.65 -10.59
CA ARG A 493 -4.16 8.89 -9.84
C ARG A 493 -5.58 9.42 -10.01
N CYS A 494 -6.14 9.30 -11.22
CA CYS A 494 -7.52 9.68 -11.51
C CYS A 494 -8.54 8.75 -10.84
N ARG A 495 -8.12 7.54 -10.45
CA ARG A 495 -8.95 6.53 -9.79
C ARG A 495 -10.27 6.23 -10.54
N PRO A 496 -10.23 5.88 -11.84
CA PRO A 496 -11.43 5.47 -12.57
C PRO A 496 -12.11 4.28 -11.89
N ASP A 497 -13.43 4.17 -12.06
CA ASP A 497 -14.23 3.11 -11.40
C ASP A 497 -13.93 1.72 -11.99
N CYS A 498 -13.62 1.68 -13.29
CA CYS A 498 -13.19 0.50 -14.03
C CYS A 498 -11.70 0.18 -13.76
N PRO A 499 -11.27 -1.07 -13.94
CA PRO A 499 -9.85 -1.41 -13.83
C PRO A 499 -9.05 -0.80 -14.98
N VAL A 500 -7.76 -0.57 -14.73
CA VAL A 500 -6.83 -0.07 -15.74
C VAL A 500 -5.87 -1.19 -16.12
N PHE A 501 -5.96 -1.67 -17.36
CA PHE A 501 -5.06 -2.70 -17.90
C PHE A 501 -3.85 -2.00 -18.50
N ALA A 502 -2.69 -2.18 -17.87
CA ALA A 502 -1.45 -1.52 -18.26
C ALA A 502 -0.53 -2.50 -19.01
N PHE A 503 -0.41 -2.34 -20.33
CA PHE A 503 0.42 -3.17 -21.18
C PHE A 503 1.81 -2.57 -21.30
N THR A 504 2.84 -3.35 -20.96
CA THR A 504 4.25 -2.95 -21.06
C THR A 504 5.10 -4.06 -21.67
N THR A 505 6.23 -3.70 -22.27
CA THR A 505 7.21 -4.69 -22.75
C THR A 505 8.21 -5.10 -21.66
N SER A 506 8.26 -4.36 -20.54
CA SER A 506 9.27 -4.54 -19.48
C SER A 506 8.72 -5.28 -18.26
N THR A 507 9.42 -6.35 -17.85
CA THR A 507 9.11 -7.09 -16.62
C THR A 507 9.32 -6.23 -15.37
N SER A 508 10.33 -5.34 -15.38
CA SER A 508 10.60 -4.40 -14.29
C SER A 508 9.42 -3.42 -14.11
N VAL A 509 8.97 -2.80 -15.21
CA VAL A 509 7.81 -1.89 -15.19
C VAL A 509 6.56 -2.63 -14.73
N ARG A 510 6.32 -3.85 -15.23
CA ARG A 510 5.18 -4.69 -14.79
C ARG A 510 5.15 -4.86 -13.27
N ARG A 511 6.28 -5.18 -12.64
CA ARG A 511 6.36 -5.34 -11.18
C ARG A 511 6.14 -4.01 -10.45
N ARG A 512 6.74 -2.90 -10.89
CA ARG A 512 6.57 -1.60 -10.21
C ARG A 512 5.14 -1.09 -10.25
N LEU A 513 4.44 -1.29 -11.38
CA LEU A 513 3.04 -0.88 -11.51
C LEU A 513 2.11 -1.61 -10.52
N ASN A 514 2.53 -2.75 -9.96
CA ASN A 514 1.74 -3.49 -8.95
C ASN A 514 1.62 -2.79 -7.60
N LEU A 515 2.33 -1.67 -7.36
CA LEU A 515 2.11 -0.84 -6.18
C LEU A 515 1.00 0.22 -6.37
N GLN A 516 0.60 0.51 -7.60
CA GLN A 516 -0.31 1.63 -7.90
C GLN A 516 -1.77 1.18 -7.93
N TRP A 517 -2.66 1.99 -7.35
CA TRP A 517 -4.08 1.65 -7.22
C TRP A 517 -4.74 1.32 -8.57
N GLY A 518 -5.48 0.22 -8.62
CA GLY A 518 -6.36 -0.11 -9.74
C GLY A 518 -5.68 -0.52 -11.05
N LEU A 519 -4.35 -0.49 -11.13
CA LEU A 519 -3.60 -0.98 -12.27
C LEU A 519 -3.54 -2.51 -12.27
N ILE A 520 -3.72 -3.13 -13.42
CA ILE A 520 -3.47 -4.55 -13.66
C ILE A 520 -2.42 -4.62 -14.78
N PRO A 521 -1.15 -4.90 -14.44
CA PRO A 521 -0.08 -4.83 -15.41
C PRO A 521 0.10 -6.14 -16.18
N PHE A 522 0.21 -6.01 -17.50
CA PHE A 522 0.43 -7.08 -18.46
C PHE A 522 1.79 -6.90 -19.14
N ARG A 523 2.53 -7.99 -19.34
CA ARG A 523 3.68 -7.97 -20.26
C ARG A 523 3.21 -8.40 -21.64
N LEU A 524 3.38 -7.54 -22.63
CA LEU A 524 3.02 -7.81 -24.02
C LEU A 524 3.95 -7.03 -24.94
N SER A 525 4.49 -7.70 -25.96
CA SER A 525 5.18 -7.02 -27.07
C SER A 525 4.18 -6.33 -27.98
N PHE A 526 4.36 -5.04 -28.22
CA PHE A 526 3.51 -4.21 -29.09
C PHE A 526 4.35 -3.35 -30.05
N SER A 527 3.76 -2.99 -31.19
CA SER A 527 4.35 -2.13 -32.23
C SER A 527 3.82 -0.69 -32.17
N ASP A 528 4.25 0.17 -33.10
CA ASP A 528 3.72 1.54 -33.19
C ASP A 528 2.30 1.59 -33.80
N ASP A 529 1.83 0.51 -34.43
CA ASP A 529 0.46 0.37 -34.92
C ASP A 529 -0.51 -0.07 -33.81
N MET A 530 -1.35 0.87 -33.36
CA MET A 530 -2.29 0.66 -32.26
C MET A 530 -3.47 -0.22 -32.61
N ASP A 531 -3.97 -0.18 -33.84
CA ASP A 531 -5.14 -0.98 -34.22
C ASP A 531 -4.75 -2.46 -34.25
N SER A 532 -3.56 -2.78 -34.76
CA SER A 532 -2.99 -4.13 -34.68
C SER A 532 -2.77 -4.56 -33.23
N ASN A 533 -2.19 -3.69 -32.39
CA ASN A 533 -2.00 -3.97 -30.96
C ASN A 533 -3.31 -4.28 -30.24
N LEU A 534 -4.37 -3.50 -30.50
CA LEU A 534 -5.69 -3.68 -29.89
C LEU A 534 -6.34 -4.99 -30.34
N ASN A 535 -6.38 -5.24 -31.64
CA ASN A 535 -6.96 -6.49 -32.17
C ASN A 535 -6.24 -7.73 -31.63
N ARG A 536 -4.92 -7.66 -31.50
CA ARG A 536 -4.12 -8.72 -30.88
C ARG A 536 -4.41 -8.87 -29.39
N THR A 537 -4.43 -7.77 -28.63
CA THR A 537 -4.79 -7.80 -27.20
C THR A 537 -6.18 -8.37 -26.98
N PHE A 538 -7.18 -7.95 -27.78
CA PHE A 538 -8.53 -8.49 -27.68
C PHE A 538 -8.57 -9.99 -27.94
N SER A 539 -7.86 -10.47 -28.96
CA SER A 539 -7.78 -11.90 -29.27
C SER A 539 -7.16 -12.70 -28.13
N LEU A 540 -6.05 -12.21 -27.56
CA LEU A 540 -5.34 -12.86 -26.46
C LEU A 540 -6.17 -12.88 -25.16
N LEU A 541 -6.79 -11.76 -24.81
CA LEU A 541 -7.60 -11.67 -23.58
C LEU A 541 -8.90 -12.47 -23.69
N LYS A 542 -9.57 -12.48 -24.85
CA LYS A 542 -10.75 -13.32 -25.11
C LYS A 542 -10.41 -14.81 -25.04
N ALA A 543 -9.28 -15.22 -25.62
CA ALA A 543 -8.82 -16.61 -25.58
C ALA A 543 -8.60 -17.11 -24.14
N ARG A 544 -8.27 -16.21 -23.20
CA ARG A 544 -8.14 -16.50 -21.77
C ARG A 544 -9.39 -16.21 -20.95
N GLY A 545 -10.50 -15.78 -21.57
CA GLY A 545 -11.76 -15.48 -20.89
C GLY A 545 -11.69 -14.29 -19.93
N MET A 546 -10.73 -13.38 -20.12
CA MET A 546 -10.59 -12.17 -19.29
C MET A 546 -11.47 -11.01 -19.76
N ILE A 547 -11.89 -11.03 -21.02
CA ILE A 547 -12.80 -10.07 -21.65
C ILE A 547 -13.78 -10.83 -22.56
N GLN A 548 -14.88 -10.19 -22.94
CA GLN A 548 -15.91 -10.72 -23.84
C GLN A 548 -16.28 -9.71 -24.93
N SER A 549 -16.87 -10.18 -26.02
CA SER A 549 -17.38 -9.31 -27.09
C SER A 549 -18.48 -8.39 -26.56
N GLY A 550 -18.42 -7.12 -26.95
CA GLY A 550 -19.35 -6.09 -26.48
C GLY A 550 -18.90 -5.30 -25.25
N ASP A 551 -17.81 -5.70 -24.57
CA ASP A 551 -17.22 -4.89 -23.50
C ASP A 551 -16.75 -3.54 -24.06
N LEU A 552 -17.06 -2.45 -23.35
CA LEU A 552 -16.67 -1.09 -23.75
C LEU A 552 -15.30 -0.74 -23.16
N VAL A 553 -14.31 -0.49 -24.02
CA VAL A 553 -12.94 -0.18 -23.60
C VAL A 553 -12.52 1.20 -24.11
N ILE A 554 -11.80 1.93 -23.26
CA ILE A 554 -11.09 3.15 -23.64
C ILE A 554 -9.61 2.84 -23.70
N ALA A 555 -8.98 3.05 -24.86
CA ALA A 555 -7.57 2.78 -25.07
C ALA A 555 -6.77 4.08 -25.22
N ILE A 556 -5.62 4.14 -24.53
CA ILE A 556 -4.64 5.23 -24.64
C ILE A 556 -3.22 4.66 -24.78
N CYS A 557 -2.29 5.45 -25.34
CA CYS A 557 -0.92 5.02 -25.60
C CYS A 557 0.10 6.15 -25.38
N ASP A 558 1.19 5.83 -24.66
CA ASP A 558 2.33 6.74 -24.42
C ASP A 558 2.95 7.27 -25.73
N MET A 559 2.89 6.49 -26.81
CA MET A 559 3.64 6.76 -28.05
C MET A 559 2.94 7.75 -28.99
N LEU A 560 1.60 7.69 -29.04
CA LEU A 560 0.79 8.47 -29.97
C LEU A 560 0.00 9.59 -29.28
N GLN A 561 -0.02 9.62 -27.94
CA GLN A 561 -0.79 10.60 -27.14
C GLN A 561 -2.23 10.76 -27.66
N SER A 562 -2.92 9.63 -27.86
CA SER A 562 -4.28 9.58 -28.42
C SER A 562 -5.25 8.84 -27.50
N ILE A 563 -6.56 9.07 -27.70
CA ILE A 563 -7.67 8.36 -27.03
C ILE A 563 -8.52 7.69 -28.10
N GLN A 564 -8.78 6.39 -27.94
CA GLN A 564 -9.70 5.61 -28.77
C GLN A 564 -10.79 4.98 -27.89
N VAL A 565 -12.05 5.01 -28.34
CA VAL A 565 -13.19 4.40 -27.64
C VAL A 565 -13.79 3.35 -28.56
N MET A 566 -13.82 2.09 -28.11
CA MET A 566 -14.14 0.95 -28.96
C MET A 566 -14.87 -0.13 -28.17
N ASN A 567 -15.74 -0.87 -28.85
CA ASN A 567 -16.29 -2.12 -28.32
C ASN A 567 -15.35 -3.27 -28.68
N VAL A 568 -15.15 -4.20 -27.75
CA VAL A 568 -14.40 -5.44 -28.03
C VAL A 568 -15.17 -6.24 -29.10
N PRO A 569 -14.52 -6.60 -30.23
CA PRO A 569 -15.17 -7.24 -31.37
C PRO A 569 -15.64 -8.67 -31.10
#